data_AF-A0A7S3AF90-F1
#
_entry.id   AF-A0A7S3AF90-F1
#
_cell.length_a   1.000
_cell.length_b   1.000
_cell.length_c   1.000
_cell.angle_alpha   90.00
_cell.angle_beta   90.00
_cell.angle_gamma   90.00
#
_symmetry.space_group_name_H-M   'P 1'
#
loop_
_entity.id
_entity.type
_entity.pdbx_description
1 polymer ?
#
loop_
_entity_poly.entity_id
_entity_poly.type
_entity_poly.pdbx_seq_one_letter_code
_entity_poly.pdbx_strand_id
1 'polypeptide(L)'
;MDDLEQAVLSLRISHPDSTAKQIHELLVADRPDISLGQVKKASSKLAKRGAYNAQPPDQKPPAQAAASCGASPPDALPKPHNVRRPKGLPDLYPGPPPWLVDSETVLGDMAAKVGTPPVMMKMALGAYLHQRQSDERWRHLTHLYRGQEKTCLSVEEHGTKFTQAGYDFSKVLRVRPRPPPCAWYEAHDLLHATTSGLRMLKSGYVPPSPPLPRFCDYCKRQCTAECRCGEAYCDKDCQAMDWQNHREICETVADNAELAMSLTKQSWGAKGVLR
;
A
#
# COMPACT_ATOMS: atom_id res chain seq x y z
N MET A 1 0.31 -3.32 28.54
CA MET A 1 1.48 -3.58 27.68
C MET A 1 2.48 -4.32 28.56
N ASP A 2 3.20 -5.32 28.05
CA ASP A 2 4.24 -5.99 28.85
C ASP A 2 5.32 -4.95 29.24
N ASP A 3 5.91 -5.05 30.42
CA ASP A 3 6.96 -4.14 30.91
C ASP A 3 8.13 -4.07 29.92
N LEU A 4 8.49 -5.21 29.32
CA LEU A 4 9.49 -5.26 28.25
C LEU A 4 9.04 -4.53 26.98
N GLU A 5 7.78 -4.67 26.57
CA GLU A 5 7.24 -3.97 25.39
C GLU A 5 7.28 -2.45 25.62
N GLN A 6 6.97 -1.99 26.83
CA GLN A 6 7.00 -0.57 27.16
C GLN A 6 8.43 -0.02 27.15
N ALA A 7 9.40 -0.75 27.71
CA ALA A 7 10.82 -0.37 27.67
C ALA A 7 11.37 -0.32 26.23
N VAL A 8 11.04 -1.30 25.39
CA VAL A 8 11.42 -1.31 23.96
C VAL A 8 10.78 -0.14 23.22
N LEU A 9 9.51 0.19 23.50
CA LEU A 9 8.84 1.33 22.88
C LEU A 9 9.49 2.66 23.27
N SER A 10 9.80 2.87 24.55
CA SER A 10 10.50 4.07 25.02
C SER A 10 11.88 4.24 24.39
N LEU A 11 12.64 3.15 24.22
CA LEU A 11 13.93 3.19 23.53
C LEU A 11 13.79 3.45 22.03
N ARG A 12 12.76 2.92 21.37
CA ARG A 12 12.44 3.23 19.97
C ARG A 12 12.08 4.70 19.76
N ILE A 13 11.38 5.32 20.72
CA ILE A 13 11.03 6.75 20.64
C ILE A 13 12.28 7.62 20.79
N SER A 14 13.20 7.27 21.69
CA SER A 14 14.43 8.03 21.94
C SER A 14 15.54 7.74 20.93
N HIS A 15 15.55 6.55 20.32
CA HIS A 15 16.56 6.09 19.37
C HIS A 15 15.88 5.43 18.15
N PRO A 16 15.25 6.20 17.25
CA PRO A 16 14.41 5.67 16.18
C PRO A 16 15.15 4.69 15.25
N ASP A 17 16.43 4.96 15.00
CA ASP A 17 17.26 4.17 14.07
C ASP A 17 17.95 2.96 14.72
N SER A 18 17.74 2.74 16.03
CA SER A 18 18.40 1.64 16.72
C SER A 18 17.90 0.28 16.25
N THR A 19 18.82 -0.59 15.90
CA THR A 19 18.54 -2.00 15.64
C THR A 19 18.08 -2.71 16.91
N ALA A 20 17.44 -3.88 16.77
CA ALA A 20 17.06 -4.68 17.94
C ALA A 20 18.27 -5.10 18.80
N LYS A 21 19.46 -5.18 18.21
CA LYS A 21 20.72 -5.45 18.93
C LYS A 21 21.16 -4.25 19.77
N GLN A 22 21.12 -3.04 19.22
CA GLN A 22 21.45 -1.82 19.97
C GLN A 22 20.46 -1.56 21.11
N ILE A 23 19.16 -1.78 20.88
CA ILE A 23 18.15 -1.70 21.95
C ILE A 23 18.42 -2.73 23.04
N HIS A 24 18.85 -3.95 22.67
CA HIS A 24 19.22 -4.98 23.64
C HIS A 24 20.45 -4.57 24.47
N GLU A 25 21.50 -4.03 23.84
CA GLU A 25 22.69 -3.52 24.53
C GLU A 25 22.34 -2.42 25.56
N LEU A 26 21.41 -1.52 25.21
CA LEU A 26 20.90 -0.49 26.13
C LEU A 26 20.09 -1.08 27.29
N LEU A 27 19.27 -2.11 27.04
CA LEU A 27 18.46 -2.76 28.09
C LEU A 27 19.29 -3.62 29.04
N VAL A 28 20.34 -4.28 28.55
CA VAL A 28 21.16 -5.19 29.35
C VAL A 28 21.92 -4.46 30.47
N ALA A 29 22.19 -3.17 30.31
CA ALA A 29 22.81 -2.36 31.35
C ALA A 29 21.99 -2.37 32.66
N ASP A 30 20.67 -2.31 32.55
CA ASP A 30 19.75 -2.27 33.70
C ASP A 30 19.04 -3.62 33.95
N ARG A 31 18.98 -4.49 32.93
CA ARG A 31 18.20 -5.74 32.93
C ARG A 31 18.99 -6.88 32.25
N PRO A 32 19.99 -7.45 32.95
CA PRO A 32 20.91 -8.43 32.36
C PRO A 32 20.25 -9.78 32.03
N ASP A 33 19.05 -10.04 32.54
CA ASP A 33 18.26 -11.25 32.28
C ASP A 33 17.53 -11.22 30.93
N ILE A 34 17.42 -10.05 30.28
CA ILE A 34 16.76 -9.93 28.98
C ILE A 34 17.66 -10.49 27.89
N SER A 35 17.14 -11.50 27.18
CA SER A 35 17.76 -12.00 25.96
C SER A 35 17.41 -11.14 24.73
N LEU A 36 18.32 -11.12 23.75
CA LEU A 36 18.07 -10.50 22.44
C LEU A 36 16.80 -11.06 21.76
N GLY A 37 16.47 -12.33 21.99
CA GLY A 37 15.27 -12.98 21.46
C GLY A 37 13.97 -12.33 21.99
N GLN A 38 13.93 -11.98 23.27
CA GLN A 38 12.79 -11.30 23.88
C GLN A 38 12.61 -9.88 23.32
N VAL A 39 13.71 -9.14 23.13
CA VAL A 39 13.68 -7.79 22.52
C VAL A 39 13.16 -7.83 21.08
N LYS A 40 13.62 -8.80 20.27
CA LYS A 40 13.12 -9.00 18.90
C LYS A 40 11.62 -9.32 18.88
N LYS A 41 11.16 -10.20 19.78
CA LYS A 41 9.74 -10.57 19.90
C LYS A 41 8.87 -9.39 20.32
N ALA A 42 9.30 -8.61 21.31
CA ALA A 42 8.61 -7.39 21.74
C ALA A 42 8.54 -6.35 20.62
N SER A 43 9.66 -6.12 19.92
CA SER A 43 9.73 -5.22 18.74
C SER A 43 8.73 -5.63 17.65
N SER A 44 8.73 -6.91 17.26
CA SER A 44 7.78 -7.42 16.26
C SER A 44 6.32 -7.24 16.69
N LYS A 45 6.01 -7.48 17.97
CA LYS A 45 4.65 -7.32 18.49
C LYS A 45 4.20 -5.86 18.56
N LEU A 46 5.09 -4.93 18.85
CA LEU A 46 4.83 -3.49 18.79
C LEU A 46 4.64 -3.01 17.35
N ALA A 47 5.47 -3.47 16.41
CA ALA A 47 5.32 -3.15 14.99
C ALA A 47 3.96 -3.62 14.45
N LYS A 48 3.53 -4.84 14.79
CA LYS A 48 2.21 -5.37 14.44
C LYS A 48 1.04 -4.56 15.01
N ARG A 49 1.25 -3.84 16.12
CA ARG A 49 0.26 -2.96 16.73
C ARG A 49 0.28 -1.53 16.19
N GLY A 50 1.18 -1.22 15.25
CA GLY A 50 1.41 0.15 14.78
C GLY A 50 1.95 1.08 15.87
N ALA A 51 2.56 0.55 16.93
CA ALA A 51 3.04 1.34 18.06
C ALA A 51 4.25 2.22 17.69
N TYR A 52 4.96 1.87 16.61
CA TYR A 52 5.98 2.71 15.99
C TYR A 52 6.08 2.36 14.50
N ASN A 53 6.29 3.37 13.64
CA ASN A 53 6.54 3.17 12.22
C ASN A 53 8.02 2.81 12.00
N ALA A 54 8.38 1.54 12.10
CA ALA A 54 9.68 1.08 11.59
C ALA A 54 9.53 0.67 10.13
N GLN A 55 10.20 1.39 9.23
CA GLN A 55 10.52 0.85 7.92
C GLN A 55 11.50 -0.32 8.09
N PRO A 56 11.31 -1.46 7.39
CA PRO A 56 12.34 -2.48 7.31
C PRO A 56 13.57 -1.91 6.58
N PRO A 57 14.80 -2.18 7.06
CA PRO A 57 16.01 -1.79 6.35
C PRO A 57 16.12 -2.62 5.05
N ASP A 58 16.40 -1.92 3.96
CA ASP A 58 16.73 -2.44 2.62
C ASP A 58 15.69 -3.32 1.91
N GLN A 59 14.79 -2.66 1.19
CA GLN A 59 14.32 -3.19 -0.10
C GLN A 59 14.86 -2.31 -1.23
N LYS A 60 15.84 -2.85 -1.96
CA LYS A 60 16.43 -2.22 -3.14
C LYS A 60 15.35 -2.05 -4.21
N PRO A 61 15.07 -0.84 -4.72
CA PRO A 61 14.07 -0.68 -5.77
C PRO A 61 14.58 -1.32 -7.08
N PRO A 62 13.74 -2.09 -7.79
CA PRO A 62 14.09 -2.57 -9.12
C PRO A 62 14.16 -1.38 -10.09
N ALA A 63 15.20 -1.36 -10.91
CA ALA A 63 15.38 -0.37 -11.96
C ALA A 63 14.75 -0.90 -13.25
N GLN A 64 14.00 -0.06 -13.99
CA GLN A 64 13.90 -0.19 -15.45
C GLN A 64 13.13 0.90 -16.19
N ALA A 65 13.35 0.88 -17.50
CA ALA A 65 13.16 1.92 -18.50
C ALA A 65 11.76 1.93 -19.17
N ALA A 66 11.43 3.08 -19.75
CA ALA A 66 10.17 3.37 -20.42
C ALA A 66 9.98 2.57 -21.72
N ALA A 67 8.75 2.07 -21.95
CA ALA A 67 8.33 1.48 -23.22
C ALA A 67 6.95 2.00 -23.65
N SER A 68 6.79 2.09 -24.97
CA SER A 68 5.61 2.49 -25.73
C SER A 68 4.43 1.53 -25.55
N CYS A 69 3.24 2.03 -25.85
CA CYS A 69 1.98 1.31 -25.81
C CYS A 69 2.01 0.10 -26.77
N GLY A 70 2.33 -1.10 -26.26
CA GLY A 70 2.20 -2.36 -26.99
C GLY A 70 3.31 -3.37 -26.73
N ALA A 71 4.51 -2.93 -26.33
CA ALA A 71 5.59 -3.84 -25.94
C ALA A 71 5.44 -4.22 -24.46
N SER A 72 5.64 -5.50 -24.13
CA SER A 72 5.82 -5.90 -22.73
C SER A 72 7.01 -5.14 -22.14
N PRO A 73 6.94 -4.67 -20.88
CA PRO A 73 8.08 -4.01 -20.28
C PRO A 73 9.31 -4.91 -20.37
N PRO A 74 10.52 -4.34 -20.55
CA PRO A 74 11.75 -5.12 -20.74
C PRO A 74 12.01 -6.13 -19.59
N ASP A 75 11.46 -5.86 -18.40
CA ASP A 75 11.51 -6.67 -17.18
C ASP A 75 10.51 -7.83 -17.13
N ALA A 76 9.61 -7.97 -18.12
CA ALA A 76 8.47 -8.86 -17.98
C ALA A 76 8.95 -10.31 -17.82
N LEU A 77 8.69 -10.91 -16.65
CA LEU A 77 9.01 -12.31 -16.43
C LEU A 77 8.19 -13.20 -17.37
N PRO A 78 8.71 -14.39 -17.73
CA PRO A 78 7.92 -15.42 -18.37
C PRO A 78 6.67 -15.71 -17.54
N LYS A 79 5.53 -15.85 -18.23
CA LYS A 79 4.27 -16.17 -17.56
C LYS A 79 4.37 -17.59 -17.00
N PRO A 80 4.07 -17.80 -15.71
CA PRO A 80 4.09 -19.13 -15.16
C PRO A 80 2.86 -19.90 -15.64
N HIS A 81 2.99 -21.22 -15.78
CA HIS A 81 1.92 -22.10 -16.22
C HIS A 81 1.91 -23.36 -15.36
N ASN A 82 0.72 -23.88 -15.05
CA ASN A 82 0.52 -25.11 -14.30
C ASN A 82 1.17 -25.08 -12.91
N VAL A 83 1.13 -23.90 -12.26
CA VAL A 83 1.68 -23.73 -10.91
C VAL A 83 0.78 -24.41 -9.90
N ARG A 84 1.36 -25.14 -8.94
CA ARG A 84 0.62 -25.70 -7.82
C ARG A 84 0.03 -24.57 -6.98
N ARG A 85 -1.29 -24.44 -6.98
CA ARG A 85 -2.00 -23.40 -6.22
C ARG A 85 -1.94 -23.72 -4.71
N PRO A 86 -1.48 -22.80 -3.86
CA PRO A 86 -1.51 -22.99 -2.41
C PRO A 86 -2.95 -23.03 -1.90
N LYS A 87 -3.17 -23.76 -0.79
CA LYS A 87 -4.49 -23.81 -0.14
C LYS A 87 -4.87 -22.42 0.36
N GLY A 88 -6.11 -22.01 0.10
CA GLY A 88 -6.63 -20.71 0.52
C GLY A 88 -6.28 -19.54 -0.40
N LEU A 89 -5.77 -19.80 -1.61
CA LEU A 89 -5.51 -18.76 -2.61
C LEU A 89 -6.84 -18.03 -2.97
N PRO A 90 -6.99 -16.72 -2.70
CA PRO A 90 -8.24 -16.01 -2.87
C PRO A 90 -8.60 -15.82 -4.34
N ASP A 91 -9.89 -15.60 -4.62
CA ASP A 91 -10.41 -15.35 -5.96
C ASP A 91 -9.78 -14.12 -6.63
N LEU A 92 -9.66 -14.21 -7.95
CA LEU A 92 -9.33 -13.09 -8.82
C LEU A 92 -10.60 -12.59 -9.47
N TYR A 93 -10.76 -11.28 -9.49
CA TYR A 93 -11.85 -10.59 -10.12
C TYR A 93 -11.36 -9.95 -11.42
N PRO A 94 -12.19 -9.78 -12.45
CA PRO A 94 -11.75 -9.27 -13.76
C PRO A 94 -11.33 -7.79 -13.73
N GLY A 95 -11.57 -7.09 -12.62
CA GLY A 95 -11.17 -5.71 -12.37
C GLY A 95 -11.75 -5.17 -11.06
N PRO A 96 -11.61 -3.85 -10.82
CA PRO A 96 -12.23 -3.18 -9.68
C PRO A 96 -13.72 -3.51 -9.57
N PRO A 97 -14.23 -3.87 -8.39
CA PRO A 97 -15.64 -4.19 -8.26
C PRO A 97 -16.52 -2.99 -8.62
N PRO A 98 -17.63 -3.18 -9.35
CA PRO A 98 -18.46 -2.09 -9.85
C PRO A 98 -18.97 -1.14 -8.76
N TRP A 99 -19.21 -1.66 -7.55
CA TRP A 99 -19.67 -0.85 -6.43
C TRP A 99 -18.67 0.23 -5.99
N LEU A 100 -17.38 0.11 -6.32
CA LEU A 100 -16.41 1.18 -6.04
C LEU A 100 -16.62 2.42 -6.90
N VAL A 101 -17.13 2.26 -8.12
CA VAL A 101 -17.37 3.38 -9.04
C VAL A 101 -18.48 4.31 -8.51
N ASP A 102 -19.50 3.72 -7.90
CA ASP A 102 -20.66 4.43 -7.35
C ASP A 102 -20.89 4.04 -5.88
N SER A 103 -19.82 4.16 -5.08
CA SER A 103 -19.85 3.70 -3.70
C SER A 103 -20.87 4.45 -2.84
N GLU A 104 -21.06 5.76 -3.04
CA GLU A 104 -22.05 6.52 -2.26
C GLU A 104 -23.47 6.00 -2.46
N THR A 105 -23.88 5.72 -3.70
CA THR A 105 -25.22 5.19 -4.00
C THR A 105 -25.38 3.78 -3.45
N VAL A 106 -24.41 2.88 -3.69
CA VAL A 106 -24.49 1.50 -3.19
C VAL A 106 -24.56 1.44 -1.67
N LEU A 107 -23.80 2.30 -0.98
CA LEU A 107 -23.82 2.38 0.48
C LEU A 107 -25.07 3.04 1.01
N GLY A 108 -25.64 4.04 0.31
CA GLY A 108 -26.94 4.61 0.63
C GLY A 108 -28.06 3.57 0.56
N ASP A 109 -28.12 2.81 -0.52
CA ASP A 109 -29.09 1.73 -0.71
C ASP A 109 -28.95 0.63 0.35
N MET A 110 -27.70 0.23 0.65
CA MET A 110 -27.44 -0.76 1.68
C MET A 110 -27.85 -0.24 3.06
N ALA A 111 -27.50 1.00 3.39
CA ALA A 111 -27.84 1.63 4.66
C ALA A 111 -29.36 1.67 4.85
N ALA A 112 -30.11 2.07 3.82
CA ALA A 112 -31.57 2.08 3.82
C ALA A 112 -32.17 0.69 4.06
N LYS A 113 -31.63 -0.36 3.40
CA LYS A 113 -32.12 -1.74 3.55
C LYS A 113 -31.97 -2.29 4.97
N VAL A 114 -30.91 -1.92 5.68
CA VAL A 114 -30.66 -2.41 7.05
C VAL A 114 -31.10 -1.43 8.15
N GLY A 115 -31.75 -0.31 7.78
CA GLY A 115 -32.22 0.68 8.73
C GLY A 115 -31.10 1.43 9.46
N THR A 116 -29.96 1.66 8.80
CA THR A 116 -28.82 2.39 9.37
C THR A 116 -28.58 3.71 8.64
N PRO A 117 -28.03 4.74 9.30
CA PRO A 117 -27.61 5.96 8.62
C PRO A 117 -26.46 5.71 7.62
N PRO A 118 -26.47 6.29 6.40
CA PRO A 118 -25.41 6.11 5.39
C PRO A 118 -24.00 6.42 5.90
N VAL A 119 -23.86 7.38 6.81
CA VAL A 119 -22.58 7.73 7.43
C VAL A 119 -21.94 6.54 8.16
N MET A 120 -22.73 5.65 8.78
CA MET A 120 -22.22 4.47 9.47
C MET A 120 -21.64 3.45 8.48
N MET A 121 -22.29 3.23 7.34
CA MET A 121 -21.77 2.36 6.28
C MET A 121 -20.47 2.91 5.68
N LYS A 122 -20.43 4.23 5.46
CA LYS A 122 -19.23 4.91 4.99
C LYS A 122 -18.07 4.81 5.97
N MET A 123 -18.34 4.90 7.28
CA MET A 123 -17.33 4.68 8.32
C MET A 123 -16.82 3.23 8.32
N ALA A 124 -17.72 2.24 8.22
CA ALA A 124 -17.36 0.83 8.19
C ALA A 124 -16.46 0.46 7.00
N LEU A 125 -16.60 1.16 5.87
CA LEU A 125 -15.77 0.96 4.67
C LEU A 125 -14.68 2.00 4.48
N GLY A 126 -14.58 2.97 5.38
CA GLY A 126 -13.74 4.16 5.20
C GLY A 126 -12.27 3.81 5.00
N ALA A 127 -11.75 2.87 5.80
CA ALA A 127 -10.37 2.39 5.67
C ALA A 127 -10.10 1.72 4.31
N TYR A 128 -11.03 0.86 3.86
CA TYR A 128 -10.91 0.19 2.57
C TYR A 128 -10.99 1.17 1.39
N LEU A 129 -11.98 2.08 1.40
CA LEU A 129 -12.10 3.12 0.36
C LEU A 129 -10.87 4.01 0.31
N HIS A 130 -10.34 4.39 1.47
CA HIS A 130 -9.11 5.18 1.58
C HIS A 130 -7.91 4.43 1.01
N GLN A 131 -7.75 3.13 1.31
CA GLN A 131 -6.70 2.30 0.74
C GLN A 131 -6.80 2.25 -0.79
N ARG A 132 -7.97 1.96 -1.35
CA ARG A 132 -8.17 1.88 -2.81
C ARG A 132 -7.87 3.21 -3.52
N GLN A 133 -8.26 4.33 -2.91
CA GLN A 133 -7.91 5.66 -3.41
C GLN A 133 -6.39 5.91 -3.35
N SER A 134 -5.74 5.51 -2.27
CA SER A 134 -4.28 5.60 -2.12
C SER A 134 -3.57 4.78 -3.21
N ASP A 135 -3.99 3.54 -3.46
CA ASP A 135 -3.42 2.67 -4.49
C ASP A 135 -3.55 3.28 -5.91
N GLU A 136 -4.69 3.90 -6.20
CA GLU A 136 -4.90 4.59 -7.48
C GLU A 136 -3.98 5.80 -7.64
N ARG A 137 -3.91 6.65 -6.61
CA ARG A 137 -3.05 7.83 -6.61
C ARG A 137 -1.58 7.46 -6.66
N TRP A 138 -1.19 6.40 -5.96
CA TRP A 138 0.16 5.84 -6.03
C TRP A 138 0.52 5.36 -7.44
N ARG A 139 -0.41 4.69 -8.14
CA ARG A 139 -0.22 4.31 -9.54
C ARG A 139 -0.07 5.53 -10.44
N HIS A 140 -0.91 6.55 -10.25
CA HIS A 140 -0.81 7.80 -11.01
C HIS A 140 0.52 8.48 -10.78
N LEU A 141 0.94 8.58 -9.53
CA LEU A 141 2.20 9.14 -9.15
C LEU A 141 3.37 8.40 -9.79
N THR A 142 3.43 7.06 -9.65
CA THR A 142 4.45 6.22 -10.29
C THR A 142 4.49 6.42 -11.81
N HIS A 143 3.31 6.58 -12.45
CA HIS A 143 3.22 6.87 -13.87
C HIS A 143 3.83 8.24 -14.23
N LEU A 144 3.61 9.29 -13.42
CA LEU A 144 4.20 10.62 -13.62
C LEU A 144 5.74 10.63 -13.48
N TYR A 145 6.31 9.65 -12.79
CA TYR A 145 7.76 9.50 -12.62
C TYR A 145 8.40 8.46 -13.55
N ARG A 146 7.62 7.81 -14.41
CA ARG A 146 8.14 6.77 -15.29
C ARG A 146 9.30 7.29 -16.15
N GLY A 147 10.46 6.64 -16.04
CA GLY A 147 11.69 7.04 -16.75
C GLY A 147 12.42 8.25 -16.13
N GLN A 148 11.93 8.79 -15.02
CA GLN A 148 12.50 9.91 -14.27
C GLN A 148 12.79 9.54 -12.81
N GLU A 149 12.77 8.24 -12.45
CA GLU A 149 12.84 7.77 -11.07
C GLU A 149 14.16 8.13 -10.38
N LYS A 150 15.23 8.24 -11.17
CA LYS A 150 16.58 8.61 -10.70
C LYS A 150 16.94 10.06 -11.01
N THR A 151 16.08 10.78 -11.72
CA THR A 151 16.34 12.17 -12.08
C THR A 151 16.12 13.05 -10.85
N CYS A 152 17.10 13.86 -10.50
CA CYS A 152 16.92 14.86 -9.44
C CYS A 152 16.06 16.00 -9.97
N LEU A 153 14.92 16.26 -9.32
CA LEU A 153 14.03 17.38 -9.64
C LEU A 153 14.04 18.39 -8.50
N SER A 154 13.66 19.63 -8.81
CA SER A 154 13.35 20.61 -7.77
C SER A 154 12.13 20.18 -6.95
N VAL A 155 12.02 20.70 -5.74
CA VAL A 155 10.92 20.33 -4.84
C VAL A 155 9.59 20.91 -5.30
N GLU A 156 9.61 22.00 -6.06
CA GLU A 156 8.48 22.57 -6.78
C GLU A 156 7.98 21.63 -7.89
N GLU A 157 8.90 21.05 -8.69
CA GLU A 157 8.55 20.05 -9.69
C GLU A 157 7.97 18.78 -9.06
N HIS A 158 8.58 18.31 -7.96
CA HIS A 158 8.00 17.22 -7.18
C HIS A 158 6.59 17.58 -6.70
N GLY A 159 6.42 18.75 -6.09
CA GLY A 159 5.14 19.22 -5.59
C GLY A 159 4.06 19.28 -6.66
N THR A 160 4.42 19.67 -7.89
CA THR A 160 3.52 19.65 -9.05
C THR A 160 3.06 18.23 -9.37
N LYS A 161 3.98 17.27 -9.49
CA LYS A 161 3.65 15.86 -9.78
C LYS A 161 2.85 15.20 -8.65
N PHE A 162 3.21 15.44 -7.39
CA PHE A 162 2.44 14.94 -6.24
C PHE A 162 1.02 15.50 -6.22
N THR A 163 0.86 16.81 -6.44
CA THR A 163 -0.46 17.47 -6.50
C THR A 163 -1.30 16.91 -7.65
N GLN A 164 -0.69 16.70 -8.82
CA GLN A 164 -1.36 16.09 -9.98
C GLN A 164 -1.84 14.66 -9.69
N ALA A 165 -1.05 13.88 -8.95
CA ALA A 165 -1.46 12.56 -8.47
C ALA A 165 -2.39 12.59 -7.25
N GLY A 166 -2.78 13.77 -6.76
CA GLY A 166 -3.74 13.92 -5.67
C GLY A 166 -3.13 13.90 -4.27
N TYR A 167 -1.84 14.14 -4.10
CA TYR A 167 -1.20 14.26 -2.78
C TYR A 167 -1.01 15.72 -2.37
N ASP A 168 -1.21 16.03 -1.09
CA ASP A 168 -1.00 17.36 -0.52
C ASP A 168 0.48 17.56 -0.19
N PHE A 169 1.22 18.13 -1.15
CA PHE A 169 2.64 18.44 -0.99
C PHE A 169 2.90 19.85 -0.41
N SER A 170 1.84 20.60 -0.10
CA SER A 170 1.94 22.02 0.31
C SER A 170 2.69 22.23 1.63
N LYS A 171 2.69 21.24 2.52
CA LYS A 171 3.43 21.33 3.79
C LYS A 171 4.93 21.21 3.58
N VAL A 172 5.38 20.34 2.67
CA VAL A 172 6.81 20.16 2.37
C VAL A 172 7.39 21.47 1.83
N LEU A 173 6.69 22.09 0.88
CA LEU A 173 7.07 23.38 0.29
C LEU A 173 7.15 24.52 1.33
N ARG A 174 6.30 24.49 2.37
CA ARG A 174 6.34 25.49 3.45
C ARG A 174 7.51 25.29 4.41
N VAL A 175 7.81 24.04 4.76
CA VAL A 175 8.87 23.71 5.74
C VAL A 175 10.25 23.86 5.12
N ARG A 176 10.41 23.55 3.82
CA ARG A 176 11.67 23.66 3.11
C ARG A 176 11.45 24.33 1.76
N PRO A 177 11.48 25.67 1.71
CA PRO A 177 11.14 26.41 0.48
C PRO A 177 12.19 26.30 -0.62
N ARG A 178 13.43 25.88 -0.34
CA ARG A 178 14.50 25.68 -1.33
C ARG A 178 15.43 24.51 -0.98
N PRO A 179 14.94 23.27 -0.98
CA PRO A 179 15.79 22.11 -0.77
C PRO A 179 16.68 21.92 -2.02
N PRO A 180 17.85 21.28 -1.89
CA PRO A 180 18.58 20.83 -3.07
C PRO A 180 17.68 19.90 -3.90
N PRO A 181 17.84 19.87 -5.25
CA PRO A 181 17.16 18.89 -6.09
C PRO A 181 17.40 17.47 -5.59
N CYS A 182 16.36 16.66 -5.60
CA CYS A 182 16.38 15.33 -5.00
C CYS A 182 15.76 14.30 -5.93
N ALA A 183 16.08 13.02 -5.73
CA ALA A 183 15.44 11.94 -6.46
C ALA A 183 14.00 11.73 -5.97
N TRP A 184 13.21 10.97 -6.73
CA TRP A 184 11.82 10.65 -6.41
C TRP A 184 11.62 10.10 -4.98
N TYR A 185 12.44 9.13 -4.58
CA TYR A 185 12.32 8.47 -3.28
C TYR A 185 12.57 9.44 -2.12
N GLU A 186 13.52 10.36 -2.28
CA GLU A 186 13.82 11.38 -1.28
C GLU A 186 12.65 12.37 -1.14
N ALA A 187 12.02 12.78 -2.25
CA ALA A 187 10.83 13.62 -2.21
C ALA A 187 9.63 12.91 -1.55
N HIS A 188 9.49 11.61 -1.78
CA HIS A 188 8.50 10.78 -1.11
C HIS A 188 8.74 10.70 0.40
N ASP A 189 9.98 10.51 0.83
CA ASP A 189 10.35 10.48 2.25
C ASP A 189 10.09 11.84 2.92
N LEU A 190 10.38 12.94 2.22
CA LEU A 190 10.06 14.30 2.69
C LEU A 190 8.56 14.48 2.91
N LEU A 191 7.71 14.00 1.98
CA LEU A 191 6.26 14.01 2.16
C LEU A 191 5.88 13.21 3.41
N HIS A 192 6.31 11.96 3.49
CA HIS A 192 5.96 11.06 4.58
C HIS A 192 6.33 11.62 5.95
N ALA A 193 7.54 12.19 6.09
CA ALA A 193 8.02 12.82 7.30
C ALA A 193 7.21 14.07 7.69
N THR A 194 6.79 14.88 6.72
CA THR A 194 6.13 16.17 6.98
C THR A 194 4.63 16.04 7.25
N THR A 195 3.97 15.03 6.66
CA THR A 195 2.51 14.86 6.78
C THR A 195 2.07 13.76 7.74
N SER A 196 3.00 13.13 8.47
CA SER A 196 2.73 11.96 9.32
C SER A 196 2.07 10.83 8.54
N GLY A 197 2.60 10.53 7.35
CA GLY A 197 2.01 9.61 6.37
C GLY A 197 1.62 10.31 5.07
N LEU A 198 1.07 9.58 4.10
CA LEU A 198 0.68 10.14 2.80
C LEU A 198 -0.66 10.89 2.89
N ARG A 199 -0.61 12.21 2.93
CA ARG A 199 -1.82 13.03 2.95
C ARG A 199 -2.37 13.23 1.54
N MET A 200 -3.55 12.67 1.28
CA MET A 200 -4.27 12.91 0.03
C MET A 200 -5.01 14.26 0.04
N LEU A 201 -5.08 14.91 -1.11
CA LEU A 201 -5.95 16.06 -1.34
C LEU A 201 -7.41 15.65 -1.19
N LYS A 202 -8.17 16.41 -0.38
CA LYS A 202 -9.60 16.20 -0.14
C LYS A 202 -10.45 16.43 -1.39
N SER A 203 -9.99 17.28 -2.31
CA SER A 203 -10.69 17.69 -3.53
C SER A 203 -9.70 18.05 -4.63
N GLY A 204 -10.18 18.12 -5.88
CA GLY A 204 -9.39 18.58 -7.03
C GLY A 204 -8.50 17.51 -7.68
N TYR A 205 -8.41 16.32 -7.12
CA TYR A 205 -7.82 15.18 -7.82
C TYR A 205 -8.75 14.73 -8.95
N VAL A 206 -8.21 14.65 -10.16
CA VAL A 206 -8.89 14.12 -11.34
C VAL A 206 -8.11 12.87 -11.79
N PRO A 207 -8.71 11.66 -11.71
CA PRO A 207 -8.10 10.46 -12.24
C PRO A 207 -7.73 10.61 -13.73
N PRO A 208 -6.63 10.01 -14.19
CA PRO A 208 -6.30 9.98 -15.61
C PRO A 208 -7.42 9.34 -16.44
N SER A 209 -7.71 9.94 -17.60
CA SER A 209 -8.63 9.40 -18.60
C SER A 209 -7.90 9.32 -19.95
N PRO A 210 -7.67 8.10 -20.51
CA PRO A 210 -8.13 6.81 -20.01
C PRO A 210 -7.43 6.38 -18.69
N PRO A 211 -8.03 5.43 -17.93
CA PRO A 211 -7.42 4.90 -16.72
C PRO A 211 -6.04 4.30 -16.99
N LEU A 212 -5.13 4.48 -16.04
CA LEU A 212 -3.77 3.97 -16.18
C LEU A 212 -3.75 2.44 -16.24
N PRO A 213 -2.92 1.86 -17.13
CA PRO A 213 -2.78 0.41 -17.22
C PRO A 213 -2.26 -0.16 -15.91
N ARG A 214 -2.75 -1.35 -15.56
CA ARG A 214 -2.28 -2.11 -14.40
C ARG A 214 -1.36 -3.22 -14.85
N PHE A 215 -0.36 -3.51 -14.03
CA PHE A 215 0.66 -4.51 -14.34
C PHE A 215 0.61 -5.60 -13.27
N CYS A 216 0.77 -6.84 -13.70
CA CYS A 216 0.79 -8.00 -12.82
C CYS A 216 1.95 -7.92 -11.84
N ASP A 217 1.71 -8.09 -10.55
CA ASP A 217 2.74 -7.92 -9.53
C ASP A 217 3.81 -9.02 -9.58
N TYR A 218 3.49 -10.17 -10.18
CA TYR A 218 4.47 -11.20 -10.52
C TYR A 218 5.20 -10.92 -11.85
N CYS A 219 4.51 -11.05 -13.00
CA CYS A 219 5.18 -11.06 -14.31
C CYS A 219 5.29 -9.70 -15.00
N LYS A 220 4.81 -8.62 -14.37
CA LYS A 220 4.85 -7.23 -14.86
C LYS A 220 4.14 -6.96 -16.20
N ARG A 221 3.39 -7.92 -16.73
CA ARG A 221 2.55 -7.72 -17.93
C ARG A 221 1.28 -6.95 -17.60
N GLN A 222 0.77 -6.20 -18.56
CA GLN A 222 -0.50 -5.51 -18.39
C GLN A 222 -1.64 -6.51 -18.15
N CYS A 223 -2.46 -6.27 -17.14
CA CYS A 223 -3.62 -7.10 -16.83
C CYS A 223 -4.74 -6.24 -16.22
N THR A 224 -5.96 -6.78 -16.19
CA THR A 224 -7.10 -6.12 -15.56
C THR A 224 -7.53 -6.82 -14.29
N ALA A 225 -7.23 -8.12 -14.16
CA ALA A 225 -7.68 -8.90 -13.03
C ALA A 225 -6.96 -8.52 -11.74
N GLU A 226 -7.70 -8.57 -10.63
CA GLU A 226 -7.21 -8.20 -9.31
C GLU A 226 -7.63 -9.20 -8.24
N CYS A 227 -6.78 -9.34 -7.22
CA CYS A 227 -7.11 -10.01 -5.98
C CYS A 227 -8.16 -9.22 -5.20
N ARG A 228 -8.85 -9.86 -4.25
CA ARG A 228 -9.82 -9.22 -3.36
C ARG A 228 -9.27 -7.99 -2.61
N CYS A 229 -7.98 -7.97 -2.29
CA CYS A 229 -7.33 -6.82 -1.63
C CYS A 229 -6.96 -5.70 -2.61
N GLY A 230 -7.11 -5.96 -3.91
CA GLY A 230 -6.85 -4.99 -4.96
C GLY A 230 -5.59 -5.21 -5.78
N GLU A 231 -4.69 -6.14 -5.42
CA GLU A 231 -3.41 -6.40 -6.11
C GLU A 231 -3.61 -7.00 -7.51
N ALA A 232 -2.77 -6.68 -8.50
CA ALA A 232 -3.02 -7.03 -9.89
C ALA A 232 -2.32 -8.33 -10.30
N TYR A 233 -3.04 -9.24 -10.95
CA TYR A 233 -2.48 -10.48 -11.46
C TYR A 233 -3.06 -10.83 -12.83
N CYS A 234 -2.23 -11.40 -13.72
CA CYS A 234 -2.74 -11.91 -14.99
C CYS A 234 -3.74 -13.06 -14.79
N ASP A 235 -3.45 -13.95 -13.83
CA ASP A 235 -4.25 -15.12 -13.49
C ASP A 235 -3.81 -15.73 -12.15
N LYS A 236 -4.47 -16.84 -11.79
CA LYS A 236 -4.22 -17.60 -10.56
C LYS A 236 -2.81 -18.19 -10.48
N ASP A 237 -2.12 -18.40 -11.58
CA ASP A 237 -0.77 -18.96 -11.57
C ASP A 237 0.25 -17.88 -11.20
N CYS A 238 0.12 -16.67 -11.78
CA CYS A 238 0.86 -15.50 -11.31
C CYS A 238 0.60 -15.20 -9.84
N GLN A 239 -0.67 -15.25 -9.42
CA GLN A 239 -1.06 -15.03 -8.02
C GLN A 239 -0.47 -16.11 -7.09
N ALA A 240 -0.48 -17.38 -7.51
CA ALA A 240 0.09 -18.48 -6.73
C ALA A 240 1.61 -18.33 -6.55
N MET A 241 2.32 -17.87 -7.58
CA MET A 241 3.76 -17.62 -7.50
C MET A 241 4.12 -16.51 -6.50
N ASP A 242 3.31 -15.46 -6.40
CA ASP A 242 3.55 -14.36 -5.46
C ASP A 242 2.88 -14.57 -4.08
N TRP A 243 2.11 -15.63 -3.91
CA TRP A 243 1.28 -15.82 -2.71
C TRP A 243 2.09 -15.82 -1.42
N GLN A 244 3.33 -16.34 -1.43
CA GLN A 244 4.17 -16.33 -0.24
C GLN A 244 4.47 -14.92 0.29
N ASN A 245 4.63 -13.94 -0.61
CA ASN A 245 4.88 -12.54 -0.24
C ASN A 245 3.56 -11.80 0.01
N HIS A 246 2.55 -12.10 -0.80
CA HIS A 246 1.29 -11.38 -0.82
C HIS A 246 0.34 -11.75 0.32
N ARG A 247 0.42 -12.99 0.83
CA ARG A 247 -0.56 -13.56 1.76
C ARG A 247 -0.85 -12.70 2.99
N GLU A 248 0.19 -12.26 3.70
CA GLU A 248 0.04 -11.50 4.95
C GLU A 248 -0.69 -10.17 4.72
N ILE A 249 -0.33 -9.47 3.63
CA ILE A 249 -0.98 -8.23 3.23
C ILE A 249 -2.44 -8.48 2.84
N CYS A 250 -2.69 -9.53 2.05
CA CYS A 250 -4.03 -9.88 1.60
C CYS A 250 -4.96 -10.24 2.76
N GLU A 251 -4.48 -11.03 3.72
CA GLU A 251 -5.22 -11.40 4.93
C GLU A 251 -5.51 -10.16 5.78
N THR A 252 -4.50 -9.30 6.01
CA THR A 252 -4.67 -8.05 6.77
C THR A 252 -5.74 -7.14 6.16
N VAL A 253 -5.72 -6.95 4.83
CA VAL A 253 -6.73 -6.13 4.14
C VAL A 253 -8.11 -6.78 4.24
N ALA A 254 -8.21 -8.10 4.09
CA ALA A 254 -9.48 -8.81 4.17
C ALA A 254 -10.09 -8.72 5.57
N ASP A 255 -9.29 -8.88 6.62
CA ASP A 255 -9.74 -8.81 8.02
C ASP A 255 -10.18 -7.38 8.39
N ASN A 256 -9.48 -6.36 7.90
CA ASN A 256 -9.84 -4.95 8.13
C ASN A 256 -11.04 -4.47 7.29
N ALA A 257 -11.47 -5.25 6.30
CA ALA A 257 -12.45 -4.81 5.30
C ALA A 257 -13.49 -5.90 4.96
N GLU A 258 -13.93 -6.68 5.96
CA GLU A 258 -14.84 -7.82 5.75
C GLU A 258 -16.12 -7.45 4.98
N LEU A 259 -16.72 -6.29 5.29
CA LEU A 259 -17.89 -5.78 4.57
C LEU A 259 -17.57 -5.51 3.09
N ALA A 260 -16.40 -4.93 2.81
CA ALA A 260 -15.96 -4.63 1.44
C ALA A 260 -15.70 -5.93 0.65
N MET A 261 -15.13 -6.94 1.31
CA MET A 261 -14.92 -8.27 0.73
C MET A 261 -16.26 -8.92 0.37
N SER A 262 -17.25 -8.81 1.25
CA SER A 262 -18.60 -9.32 1.02
C SER A 262 -19.28 -8.64 -0.18
N LEU A 263 -19.22 -7.30 -0.26
CA LEU A 263 -19.77 -6.52 -1.38
C LEU A 263 -19.09 -6.85 -2.71
N THR A 264 -17.76 -7.02 -2.68
CA THR A 264 -16.96 -7.41 -3.85
C THR A 264 -17.37 -8.79 -4.33
N LYS A 265 -17.48 -9.77 -3.43
CA LYS A 265 -17.92 -11.12 -3.76
C LYS A 265 -19.34 -11.13 -4.31
N GLN A 266 -20.27 -10.36 -3.75
CA GLN A 266 -21.65 -10.28 -4.25
C GLN A 266 -21.72 -9.67 -5.66
N SER A 267 -20.96 -8.60 -5.89
CA SER A 267 -20.93 -7.88 -7.17
C SER A 267 -20.44 -8.76 -8.34
N TRP A 268 -19.51 -9.68 -8.06
CA TRP A 268 -18.96 -10.59 -9.05
C TRP A 268 -19.60 -11.99 -9.04
N GLY A 269 -20.12 -12.43 -7.91
CA GLY A 269 -20.83 -13.70 -7.77
C GLY A 269 -22.09 -13.76 -8.63
N ALA A 270 -22.75 -12.62 -8.85
CA ALA A 270 -23.87 -12.50 -9.78
C ALA A 270 -23.47 -12.65 -11.27
N LYS A 271 -22.16 -12.56 -11.61
CA LYS A 271 -21.67 -12.48 -13.00
C LYS A 271 -20.81 -13.68 -13.45
N GLY A 272 -20.61 -14.68 -12.59
CA GLY A 272 -19.70 -15.80 -12.85
C GLY A 272 -18.24 -15.40 -12.62
N VAL A 273 -17.64 -15.90 -11.53
CA VAL A 273 -16.24 -15.65 -11.17
C VAL A 273 -15.33 -16.49 -12.08
N LEU A 274 -14.22 -15.91 -12.57
CA LEU A 274 -13.15 -16.65 -13.25
C LEU A 274 -12.56 -17.68 -12.27
N ARG A 275 -12.83 -18.97 -12.49
CA ARG A 275 -12.30 -20.08 -11.68
C ARG A 275 -10.95 -20.58 -12.21
#